data_AF-A0A196PBP8-F1
#
_entry.id   AF-A0A196PBP8-F1
#
_cell.length_a   1.000
_cell.length_b   1.000
_cell.length_c   1.000
_cell.angle_alpha   90.00
_cell.angle_beta   90.00
_cell.angle_gamma   90.00
#
_symmetry.space_group_name_H-M   'P 1'
#
loop_
_entity.id
_entity.type
_entity.pdbx_description
1 polymer ?
#
loop_
_entity_poly.entity_id
_entity_poly.type
_entity_poly.pdbx_seq_one_letter_code
_entity_poly.pdbx_strand_id
1 'polypeptide(L)'
;MTRITENEDAREFRSEAGSLWRITFGPLIWAVHFAASYGATALICAKGGTGFVEGLRLGIGIGTGVALVAIAWLGWQSWRQWDLLRDRDWENDQGTGEDRHQFLGHAAFLLAVISFIGVSYVALPVLLIGTCR
;
A
#
# COMPACT_ATOMS: atom_id res chain seq x y z
N MET A 1 -33.62 15.14 18.38
CA MET A 1 -32.57 15.81 17.58
C MET A 1 -31.19 15.18 17.81
N THR A 2 -30.75 15.00 19.06
CA THR A 2 -29.41 14.52 19.46
C THR A 2 -29.00 13.13 18.97
N ARG A 3 -29.93 12.18 18.79
CA ARG A 3 -29.60 10.83 18.26
C ARG A 3 -29.28 10.79 16.77
N ILE A 4 -29.73 11.78 16.00
CA ILE A 4 -29.49 11.84 14.56
C ILE A 4 -28.06 12.34 14.33
N THR A 5 -27.67 13.43 15.00
CA THR A 5 -26.31 14.00 14.94
C THR A 5 -25.24 13.01 15.42
N GLU A 6 -25.49 12.29 16.53
CA GLU A 6 -24.52 11.30 17.04
C GLU A 6 -24.30 10.10 16.09
N ASN A 7 -25.34 9.72 15.32
CA ASN A 7 -25.22 8.67 14.30
C ASN A 7 -24.53 9.17 13.02
N GLU A 8 -24.70 10.44 12.66
CA GLU A 8 -24.03 11.08 11.52
C GLU A 8 -22.53 11.23 11.82
N ASP A 9 -22.17 11.78 12.98
CA ASP A 9 -20.78 11.90 13.43
C ASP A 9 -20.06 10.54 13.45
N ALA A 10 -20.71 9.50 13.98
CA ALA A 10 -20.14 8.15 14.04
C ALA A 10 -20.01 7.48 12.65
N ARG A 11 -20.77 7.91 11.64
CA ARG A 11 -20.61 7.42 10.25
C ARG A 11 -19.49 8.16 9.55
N GLU A 12 -19.38 9.48 9.75
CA GLU A 12 -18.32 10.33 9.22
C GLU A 12 -16.94 9.89 9.73
N PHE A 13 -16.79 9.65 11.04
CA PHE A 13 -15.50 9.15 11.57
C PHE A 13 -15.11 7.77 11.00
N ARG A 14 -16.07 6.89 10.73
CA ARG A 14 -15.79 5.57 10.12
C ARG A 14 -15.40 5.67 8.66
N SER A 15 -15.99 6.60 7.90
CA SER A 15 -15.62 6.81 6.50
C SER A 15 -14.22 7.45 6.40
N GLU A 16 -13.90 8.41 7.26
CA GLU A 16 -12.58 9.03 7.35
C GLU A 16 -11.51 8.01 7.78
N ALA A 17 -11.75 7.23 8.83
CA ALA A 17 -10.84 6.18 9.28
C ALA A 17 -10.62 5.11 8.19
N GLY A 18 -11.67 4.70 7.49
CA GLY A 18 -11.59 3.73 6.39
C GLY A 18 -10.86 4.26 5.14
N SER A 19 -10.84 5.58 4.95
CA SER A 19 -10.06 6.25 3.90
C SER A 19 -8.57 6.33 4.30
N LEU A 20 -8.28 6.84 5.50
CA LEU A 20 -6.92 6.92 6.05
C LEU A 20 -6.22 5.56 6.04
N TRP A 21 -6.93 4.51 6.47
CA TRP A 21 -6.39 3.15 6.49
C TRP A 21 -5.97 2.64 5.10
N ARG A 22 -6.75 2.97 4.06
CA ARG A 22 -6.45 2.59 2.67
C ARG A 22 -5.21 3.30 2.14
N ILE A 23 -5.03 4.56 2.51
CA ILE A 23 -3.90 5.40 2.09
C ILE A 23 -2.59 4.94 2.75
N THR A 24 -2.64 4.54 4.03
CA THR A 24 -1.44 4.15 4.79
C THR A 24 -0.96 2.73 4.50
N PHE A 25 -1.84 1.81 4.10
CA PHE A 25 -1.47 0.39 3.95
C PHE A 25 -0.41 0.14 2.87
N GLY A 26 -0.50 0.81 1.71
CA GLY A 26 0.49 0.66 0.63
C GLY A 26 1.92 1.02 1.09
N PRO A 27 2.13 2.24 1.61
CA PRO A 27 3.42 2.65 2.16
C PRO A 27 3.90 1.77 3.33
N LEU A 28 2.98 1.26 4.16
CA LEU A 28 3.33 0.39 5.29
C LEU A 28 3.83 -0.97 4.82
N ILE A 29 3.18 -1.58 3.82
CA ILE A 29 3.66 -2.83 3.19
C ILE A 29 5.06 -2.62 2.60
N TRP A 30 5.27 -1.50 1.90
CA TRP A 30 6.58 -1.15 1.37
C TRP A 30 7.64 -1.02 2.48
N ALA A 31 7.34 -0.28 3.56
CA ALA A 31 8.29 -0.06 4.64
C ALA A 31 8.66 -1.36 5.37
N VAL A 32 7.68 -2.23 5.62
CA VAL A 32 7.92 -3.56 6.22
C VAL A 32 8.75 -4.43 5.28
N HIS A 33 8.43 -4.45 3.99
CA HIS A 33 9.20 -5.22 3.01
C HIS A 33 10.64 -4.71 2.89
N PHE A 34 10.85 -3.39 2.89
CA PHE A 34 12.17 -2.76 2.90
C PHE A 34 12.98 -3.18 4.13
N ALA A 35 12.43 -2.99 5.32
CA ALA A 35 13.11 -3.29 6.57
C ALA A 35 13.45 -4.79 6.67
N ALA A 36 12.53 -5.67 6.28
CA ALA A 36 12.76 -7.11 6.27
C ALA A 36 13.86 -7.51 5.28
N SER A 37 13.79 -7.01 4.03
CA SER A 37 14.77 -7.33 2.98
C SER A 37 16.17 -6.86 3.34
N TYR A 38 16.32 -5.61 3.77
CA TYR A 38 17.61 -5.04 4.16
C TYR A 38 18.14 -5.66 5.45
N GLY A 39 17.27 -5.85 6.46
CA GLY A 39 17.65 -6.47 7.73
C GLY A 39 18.12 -7.91 7.56
N ALA A 40 17.38 -8.72 6.79
CA ALA A 40 17.77 -10.10 6.49
C ALA A 40 19.08 -10.16 5.70
N THR A 41 19.26 -9.27 4.71
CA THR A 41 20.50 -9.18 3.93
C THR A 41 21.68 -8.81 4.82
N ALA A 42 21.54 -7.81 5.69
CA ALA A 42 22.59 -7.40 6.62
C ALA A 42 22.97 -8.54 7.58
N LEU A 43 21.98 -9.26 8.12
CA LEU A 43 22.22 -10.38 9.04
C LEU A 43 22.92 -11.56 8.33
N ILE A 44 22.48 -11.93 7.13
CA ILE A 44 23.06 -13.04 6.38
C ILE A 44 24.44 -12.68 5.85
N CYS A 45 24.68 -11.45 5.42
CA CYS A 45 26.02 -11.05 4.97
C CYS A 45 27.00 -10.86 6.14
N ALA A 46 26.53 -10.47 7.33
CA ALA A 46 27.40 -10.30 8.50
C ALA A 46 27.69 -11.61 9.25
N LYS A 47 26.73 -12.54 9.30
CA LYS A 47 26.81 -13.77 10.12
C LYS A 47 26.53 -15.07 9.37
N GLY A 48 25.97 -15.01 8.17
CA GLY A 48 25.62 -16.19 7.37
C GLY A 48 26.76 -16.67 6.49
N GLY A 49 26.89 -17.98 6.33
CA GLY A 49 27.75 -18.59 5.32
C GLY A 49 27.18 -18.45 3.90
N THR A 50 28.01 -18.67 2.88
CA THR A 50 27.62 -18.56 1.45
C THR A 50 26.39 -19.39 1.06
N GLY A 51 26.10 -20.49 1.78
CA GLY A 51 24.95 -21.35 1.55
C GLY A 51 23.57 -20.76 1.92
N PHE A 52 23.51 -19.63 2.65
CA PHE A 52 22.24 -19.01 3.04
C PHE A 52 21.76 -17.93 2.06
N VAL A 53 22.60 -17.52 1.11
CA VAL A 53 22.29 -16.44 0.15
C VAL A 53 21.19 -16.85 -0.83
N GLU A 54 21.15 -18.12 -1.23
CA GLU A 54 20.10 -18.62 -2.11
C GLU A 54 18.73 -18.66 -1.41
N GLY A 55 18.69 -19.11 -0.15
CA GLY A 55 17.48 -19.07 0.67
C GLY A 55 16.98 -17.64 0.92
N LEU A 56 17.90 -16.70 1.14
CA LEU A 56 17.59 -15.26 1.26
C LEU A 56 16.93 -14.73 -0.02
N ARG A 57 17.50 -15.03 -1.18
CA ARG A 57 16.98 -14.60 -2.48
C ARG A 57 15.59 -15.17 -2.74
N LEU A 58 15.38 -16.45 -2.46
CA LEU A 58 14.07 -17.08 -2.61
C LEU A 58 13.05 -16.44 -1.65
N GLY A 59 13.42 -16.22 -0.39
CA GLY A 59 12.57 -15.59 0.62
C GLY A 59 12.20 -14.16 0.26
N ILE A 60 13.15 -13.35 -0.18
CA ILE A 60 12.91 -11.98 -0.64
C ILE A 60 12.06 -11.99 -1.91
N GLY A 61 12.36 -12.85 -2.89
CA GLY A 61 11.56 -12.96 -4.12
C GLY A 61 10.08 -13.30 -3.84
N ILE A 62 9.82 -14.26 -2.96
CA ILE A 62 8.46 -14.61 -2.52
C ILE A 62 7.83 -13.42 -1.78
N GLY A 63 8.55 -12.81 -0.84
CA GLY A 63 8.06 -11.65 -0.08
C GLY A 63 7.74 -10.45 -0.96
N THR A 64 8.55 -10.17 -1.98
CA THR A 64 8.32 -9.14 -2.99
C THR A 64 7.05 -9.47 -3.78
N GLY A 65 6.89 -10.71 -4.26
CA GLY A 65 5.70 -11.13 -4.98
C GLY A 65 4.42 -10.90 -4.17
N VAL A 66 4.41 -11.32 -2.89
CA VAL A 66 3.28 -11.10 -1.97
C VAL A 66 3.01 -9.61 -1.77
N ALA A 67 4.05 -8.80 -1.55
CA ALA A 67 3.91 -7.36 -1.36
C ALA A 67 3.35 -6.66 -2.61
N LEU A 68 3.84 -7.02 -3.81
CA LEU A 68 3.36 -6.46 -5.07
C LEU A 68 1.90 -6.82 -5.32
N VAL A 69 1.51 -8.08 -5.09
CA VAL A 69 0.11 -8.51 -5.22
C VAL A 69 -0.79 -7.73 -4.25
N ALA A 70 -0.37 -7.58 -2.99
CA ALA A 70 -1.13 -6.81 -2.01
C ALA A 70 -1.28 -5.34 -2.44
N ILE A 71 -0.18 -4.67 -2.82
CA ILE A 71 -0.23 -3.26 -3.24
C ILE A 71 -1.06 -3.09 -4.52
N ALA A 72 -0.92 -3.98 -5.50
CA ALA A 72 -1.71 -3.96 -6.72
C ALA A 72 -3.20 -4.16 -6.43
N TRP A 73 -3.54 -5.05 -5.50
CA TRP A 73 -4.92 -5.25 -5.05
C TRP A 73 -5.49 -3.98 -4.39
N LEU A 74 -4.74 -3.33 -3.51
CA LEU A 74 -5.15 -2.06 -2.90
C LEU A 74 -5.33 -0.94 -3.93
N GLY A 75 -4.40 -0.82 -4.89
CA GLY A 75 -4.49 0.12 -6.00
C GLY A 75 -5.71 -0.15 -6.87
N TRP A 76 -5.97 -1.41 -7.21
CA TRP A 76 -7.13 -1.85 -7.99
C TRP A 76 -8.44 -1.57 -7.27
N GLN A 77 -8.51 -1.83 -5.96
CA GLN A 77 -9.71 -1.54 -5.17
C GLN A 77 -10.01 -0.04 -5.15
N SER A 78 -8.96 0.79 -5.04
CA SER A 78 -9.07 2.25 -5.08
C SER A 78 -9.52 2.74 -6.47
N TRP A 79 -9.00 2.15 -7.55
CA TRP A 79 -9.43 2.42 -8.92
C TRP A 79 -10.87 1.99 -9.19
N ARG A 80 -11.28 0.81 -8.70
CA ARG A 80 -12.63 0.29 -8.91
C ARG A 80 -13.68 1.10 -8.15
N GLN A 81 -13.32 1.64 -6.98
CA GLN A 81 -14.16 2.60 -6.27
C GLN A 81 -14.33 3.89 -7.07
N TRP A 82 -13.28 4.35 -7.77
CA TRP A 82 -13.35 5.49 -8.68
C TRP A 82 -14.23 5.24 -9.91
N ASP A 83 -14.17 4.04 -10.52
CA ASP A 83 -14.94 3.70 -11.74
C ASP A 83 -16.41 3.33 -11.45
N LEU A 84 -16.73 2.74 -10.28
CA LEU A 84 -18.12 2.51 -9.86
C LEU A 84 -18.88 3.80 -9.53
N LEU A 85 -18.17 4.90 -9.23
CA LEU A 85 -18.73 6.24 -9.05
C LEU A 85 -18.92 6.98 -10.38
N ARG A 86 -18.37 6.47 -11.48
CA ARG A 86 -18.45 7.14 -12.79
C ARG A 86 -19.73 6.84 -13.55
N ASP A 87 -20.52 5.85 -13.12
CA ASP A 87 -21.70 5.39 -13.87
C ASP A 87 -22.88 5.05 -12.95
N ARG A 88 -23.49 6.10 -12.36
CA ARG A 88 -24.95 6.25 -12.18
C ARG A 88 -25.32 7.58 -11.50
N ASP A 89 -25.43 8.59 -12.35
CA ASP A 89 -26.48 9.61 -12.34
C ASP A 89 -26.45 10.79 -11.33
N TRP A 90 -26.90 11.92 -11.87
CA TRP A 90 -27.31 13.20 -11.26
C TRP A 90 -26.27 14.19 -10.73
N GLU A 91 -26.06 15.24 -11.53
CA GLU A 91 -26.10 16.64 -11.13
C GLU A 91 -26.19 16.89 -9.62
N ASN A 92 -25.08 17.35 -9.00
CA ASN A 92 -25.17 17.98 -7.69
C ASN A 92 -24.23 19.19 -7.60
N ASP A 93 -24.87 20.34 -7.68
CA ASP A 93 -24.39 21.71 -7.66
C ASP A 93 -24.22 22.24 -6.22
N GLN A 94 -23.64 21.46 -5.30
CA GLN A 94 -23.51 21.89 -3.89
C GLN A 94 -22.14 21.54 -3.29
N GLY A 95 -21.36 22.58 -3.01
CA GLY A 95 -20.09 22.49 -2.30
C GLY A 95 -20.28 22.15 -0.82
N THR A 96 -20.28 20.87 -0.46
CA THR A 96 -20.18 20.36 0.92
C THR A 96 -19.62 18.93 0.93
N GLY A 97 -18.50 18.68 1.63
CA GLY A 97 -18.00 17.35 2.05
C GLY A 97 -17.42 16.40 0.99
N GLU A 98 -18.09 16.25 -0.16
CA GLU A 98 -17.85 15.18 -1.15
C GLU A 98 -16.49 15.32 -1.87
N ASP A 99 -16.01 16.55 -2.10
CA ASP A 99 -14.74 16.83 -2.80
C ASP A 99 -13.51 16.20 -2.10
N ARG A 100 -13.53 16.13 -0.77
CA ARG A 100 -12.38 15.64 0.02
C ARG A 100 -12.14 14.14 -0.16
N HIS A 101 -13.19 13.37 -0.41
CA HIS A 101 -13.08 11.93 -0.61
C HIS A 101 -12.46 11.57 -1.98
N GLN A 102 -12.74 12.37 -3.01
CA GLN A 102 -12.16 12.17 -4.33
C GLN A 102 -10.65 12.44 -4.35
N PHE A 103 -10.20 13.50 -3.63
CA PHE A 103 -8.78 13.78 -3.44
C PHE A 103 -8.05 12.69 -2.64
N LEU A 104 -8.66 12.18 -1.57
CA LEU A 104 -8.07 11.10 -0.77
C LEU A 104 -7.95 9.79 -1.55
N GLY A 105 -8.91 9.49 -2.43
CA GLY A 105 -8.82 8.35 -3.35
C GLY A 105 -7.66 8.48 -4.36
N HIS A 106 -7.43 9.69 -4.90
CA HIS A 106 -6.28 9.97 -5.78
C HIS A 106 -4.96 9.80 -5.05
N ALA A 107 -4.86 10.34 -3.83
CA ALA A 107 -3.68 10.20 -2.99
C ALA A 107 -3.41 8.71 -2.67
N ALA A 108 -4.44 7.92 -2.33
CA ALA A 108 -4.31 6.48 -2.07
C ALA A 108 -3.75 5.73 -3.30
N PHE A 109 -4.27 6.02 -4.50
CA PHE A 109 -3.80 5.41 -5.73
C PHE A 109 -2.35 5.77 -6.04
N LEU A 110 -1.99 7.06 -5.98
CA LEU A 110 -0.62 7.53 -6.20
C LEU A 110 0.36 6.90 -5.19
N LEU A 111 -0.05 6.81 -3.92
CA LEU A 111 0.75 6.17 -2.88
C LEU A 111 0.90 4.66 -3.12
N ALA A 112 -0.13 3.98 -3.63
CA ALA A 112 -0.01 2.58 -4.05
C ALA A 112 1.00 2.42 -5.21
N VAL A 113 0.94 3.29 -6.23
CA VAL A 113 1.90 3.27 -7.36
C VAL A 113 3.33 3.50 -6.87
N ILE A 114 3.56 4.52 -6.04
CA ILE A 114 4.89 4.81 -5.49
C ILE A 114 5.39 3.64 -4.62
N SER A 115 4.50 3.04 -3.82
CA SER A 115 4.85 1.87 -2.98
C SER A 115 5.21 0.65 -3.83
N PHE A 116 4.51 0.43 -4.94
CA PHE A 116 4.80 -0.66 -5.89
C PHE A 116 6.19 -0.48 -6.52
N ILE A 117 6.51 0.73 -6.96
CA ILE A 117 7.83 1.09 -7.48
C ILE A 117 8.89 0.86 -6.39
N GLY A 118 8.62 1.34 -5.18
CA GLY A 118 9.51 1.15 -4.03
C GLY A 118 9.82 -0.32 -3.76
N VAL A 119 8.80 -1.19 -3.73
CA VAL A 119 8.99 -2.64 -3.50
C VAL A 119 9.83 -3.27 -4.62
N SER A 120 9.57 -2.87 -5.87
CA SER A 120 10.32 -3.35 -7.03
C SER A 120 11.80 -2.97 -6.95
N TYR A 121 12.10 -1.71 -6.59
CA TYR A 121 13.48 -1.22 -6.44
C TYR A 121 14.21 -1.84 -5.24
N VAL A 122 13.50 -2.16 -4.16
CA VAL A 122 14.08 -2.85 -2.99
C VAL A 122 14.52 -4.27 -3.33
N ALA A 123 13.76 -4.97 -4.18
CA ALA A 123 14.07 -6.34 -4.56
C ALA A 123 15.23 -6.44 -5.56
N LEU A 124 15.39 -5.44 -6.45
CA LEU A 124 16.37 -5.46 -7.53
C LEU A 124 17.82 -5.77 -7.08
N PRO A 125 18.40 -5.09 -6.07
CA PRO A 125 19.76 -5.36 -5.64
C PRO A 125 19.98 -6.80 -5.20
N VAL A 126 19.04 -7.38 -4.48
CA VAL A 126 19.13 -8.77 -3.96
C VAL A 126 19.01 -9.79 -5.10
N LEU A 127 18.15 -9.51 -6.08
CA LEU A 127 17.95 -10.38 -7.23
C LEU A 127 19.13 -10.31 -8.20
N LEU A 128 19.73 -9.13 -8.40
CA LEU A 128 20.85 -8.95 -9.32
C LEU A 128 22.20 -9.29 -8.69
N ILE A 129 22.42 -8.87 -7.44
CA ILE A 129 23.69 -9.07 -6.73
C ILE A 129 23.53 -10.26 -5.79
N GLY A 130 24.14 -11.38 -6.18
CA GLY A 130 23.99 -12.68 -5.50
C GLY A 130 25.07 -13.02 -4.52
N THR A 131 25.86 -12.04 -4.11
CA THR A 131 27.05 -12.22 -3.31
C THR A 131 27.09 -11.15 -2.23
N CYS A 132 27.50 -11.54 -1.03
CA CYS A 132 27.77 -10.63 0.08
C CYS A 132 29.18 -10.01 0.02
N ARG A 133 29.74 -9.89 -1.19
CA ARG A 133 31.11 -9.43 -1.43
C ARG A 133 31.11 -8.11 -2.18
#